data_AF-A0A822BRS8-F1
#
_entry.id   AF-A0A822BRS8-F1
#
_cell.length_a   1.000
_cell.length_b   1.000
_cell.length_c   1.000
_cell.angle_alpha   90.00
_cell.angle_beta   90.00
_cell.angle_gamma   90.00
#
_symmetry.space_group_name_H-M   'P 1'
#
loop_
_entity.id
_entity.type
_entity.pdbx_description
1 polymer ?
#
loop_
_entity_poly.entity_id
_entity_poly.type
_entity_poly.pdbx_seq_one_letter_code
_entity_poly.pdbx_strand_id
1 'polypeptide(L)'
;MLNRDYVNGLIHNDDAFTFLRCDRSSPAFWELKKKEVMAMIRQLGCPTLFLTLSAAETKWSELIVILTQVLENKVITLEEAENMSYEKKCDLIRNDPVTCVRYFEHRLKCLWEILSAPCGPFQGYELEDKYVRVEFQVRGSPHIHALL
;
A
#
# COMPACT_ATOMS: atom_id res chain seq x y z
N MET A 1 -7.02 39.36 -7.80
CA MET A 1 -6.01 38.93 -8.80
C MET A 1 -4.78 38.45 -8.04
N LEU A 2 -4.19 37.32 -8.42
CA LEU A 2 -2.92 36.84 -7.86
C LEU A 2 -1.78 37.80 -8.25
N ASN A 3 -0.88 38.11 -7.31
CA ASN A 3 0.29 38.96 -7.54
C ASN A 3 1.27 38.26 -8.50
N ARG A 4 1.58 38.89 -9.64
CA ARG A 4 2.42 38.31 -10.70
C ARG A 4 3.87 38.09 -10.25
N ASP A 5 4.43 39.00 -9.46
CA ASP A 5 5.82 38.90 -8.99
C ASP A 5 5.97 37.72 -8.03
N TYR A 6 4.96 37.51 -7.18
CA TYR A 6 4.90 36.34 -6.31
C TYR A 6 4.83 35.02 -7.10
N VAL A 7 3.96 34.96 -8.12
CA VAL A 7 3.84 33.76 -8.97
C VAL A 7 5.14 33.48 -9.75
N ASN A 8 5.78 34.53 -10.28
CA ASN A 8 7.07 34.38 -10.97
C ASN A 8 8.17 33.87 -10.03
N GLY A 9 8.19 34.35 -8.77
CA GLY A 9 9.12 33.84 -7.76
C GLY A 9 8.95 32.34 -7.49
N LEU A 10 7.71 31.87 -7.37
CA LEU A 10 7.43 30.45 -7.14
C LEU A 10 7.88 29.55 -8.30
N ILE A 11 7.84 30.04 -9.54
CA ILE A 11 8.30 29.31 -10.71
C ILE A 11 9.83 29.30 -10.77
N HIS A 12 10.47 30.45 -10.60
CA HIS A 12 11.93 30.57 -10.68
C HIS A 12 12.68 29.75 -9.62
N ASN A 13 12.09 29.57 -8.45
CA ASN A 13 12.69 28.81 -7.35
C ASN A 13 12.24 27.34 -7.29
N ASP A 14 11.44 26.87 -8.25
CA ASP A 14 10.79 25.55 -8.23
C ASP A 14 9.93 25.29 -6.96
N ASP A 15 9.52 26.34 -6.25
CA ASP A 15 8.70 26.23 -5.04
C ASP A 15 7.33 25.62 -5.35
N ALA A 16 6.74 26.00 -6.49
CA ALA A 16 5.47 25.45 -6.96
C ALA A 16 5.56 23.94 -7.26
N PHE A 17 6.69 23.49 -7.83
CA PHE A 17 6.92 22.07 -8.09
C PHE A 17 7.22 21.31 -6.80
N THR A 18 8.07 21.87 -5.93
CA THR A 18 8.48 21.26 -4.66
C THR A 18 7.30 21.08 -3.71
N PHE A 19 6.35 22.03 -3.70
CA PHE A 19 5.09 21.91 -2.95
C PHE A 19 4.31 20.63 -3.29
N LEU A 20 4.32 20.20 -4.56
CA LEU A 20 3.61 19.00 -5.00
C LEU A 20 4.22 17.69 -4.46
N ARG A 21 5.40 17.71 -3.82
CA ARG A 21 5.96 16.52 -3.16
C ARG A 21 5.06 15.95 -2.07
N CYS A 22 4.17 16.76 -1.49
CA CYS A 22 3.19 16.32 -0.50
C CYS A 22 1.99 15.59 -1.13
N ASP A 23 1.75 15.80 -2.43
CA ASP A 23 0.66 15.17 -3.16
C ASP A 23 1.11 13.82 -3.74
N ARG A 24 0.53 12.74 -3.20
CA ARG A 24 0.86 11.38 -3.66
C ARG A 24 0.46 11.24 -5.12
N SER A 25 1.34 10.64 -5.90
CA SER A 25 1.22 10.47 -7.35
C SER A 25 1.57 11.69 -8.21
N SER A 26 1.93 12.83 -7.62
CA SER A 26 2.44 13.96 -8.41
C SER A 26 3.82 13.63 -9.02
N PRO A 27 4.21 14.29 -10.13
CA PRO A 27 5.54 14.14 -10.69
C PRO A 27 6.66 14.45 -9.69
N ALA A 28 6.47 15.48 -8.85
CA ALA A 28 7.44 15.88 -7.82
C ALA A 28 7.58 14.82 -6.72
N PHE A 29 6.48 14.20 -6.30
CA PHE A 29 6.49 13.08 -5.35
C PHE A 29 7.24 11.88 -5.95
N TRP A 30 6.96 11.50 -7.19
CA TRP A 30 7.64 10.38 -7.83
C TRP A 30 9.12 10.64 -8.08
N GLU A 31 9.49 11.88 -8.41
CA GLU A 31 10.89 12.26 -8.53
C GLU A 31 11.64 12.11 -7.19
N LEU A 32 11.03 12.58 -6.09
CA LEU A 32 11.56 12.39 -4.73
C LEU A 32 11.75 10.91 -4.41
N LYS A 33 10.71 10.09 -4.62
CA LYS A 33 10.76 8.64 -4.35
C LYS A 33 11.80 7.91 -5.19
N LYS A 34 11.97 8.29 -6.46
CA LYS A 34 13.06 7.77 -7.31
C LYS A 34 14.43 8.12 -6.73
N LYS A 35 14.63 9.38 -6.28
CA LYS A 35 15.89 9.83 -5.68
C LYS A 35 16.19 9.08 -4.38
N GLU A 36 15.19 8.82 -3.54
CA GLU A 36 15.33 8.00 -2.32
C GLU A 36 15.85 6.59 -2.66
N VAL A 37 15.21 5.88 -3.60
CA VAL A 37 15.63 4.53 -4.01
C VAL A 37 17.05 4.53 -4.60
N MET A 38 17.38 5.50 -5.45
CA MET A 38 18.73 5.61 -6.02
C MET A 38 19.78 5.90 -4.95
N ALA A 39 19.44 6.70 -3.94
CA ALA A 39 20.31 6.96 -2.80
C ALA A 39 20.53 5.68 -1.97
N MET A 40 19.48 4.91 -1.68
CA MET A 40 19.59 3.61 -1.02
C MET A 40 20.51 2.67 -1.80
N ILE A 41 20.32 2.52 -3.12
CA ILE A 41 21.18 1.66 -3.95
C ILE A 41 22.64 2.10 -3.91
N ARG A 42 22.89 3.41 -3.92
CA ARG A 42 24.26 3.95 -3.88
C ARG A 42 24.95 3.75 -2.54
N GLN A 43 24.22 3.80 -1.42
CA GLN A 43 24.78 3.74 -0.07
C GLN A 43 24.79 2.32 0.51
N LEU A 44 23.72 1.56 0.28
CA LEU A 44 23.50 0.21 0.83
C LEU A 44 23.86 -0.90 -0.17
N GLY A 45 23.87 -0.58 -1.47
CA GLY A 45 24.14 -1.55 -2.53
C GLY A 45 22.87 -2.09 -3.20
N CYS A 46 23.03 -3.17 -3.95
CA CYS A 46 21.92 -3.80 -4.65
C CYS A 46 20.96 -4.45 -3.64
N PRO A 47 19.63 -4.26 -3.76
CA PRO A 47 18.67 -4.99 -2.94
C PRO A 47 18.82 -6.50 -3.18
N THR A 48 18.59 -7.27 -2.14
CA THR A 48 18.70 -8.74 -2.16
C THR A 48 17.44 -9.36 -2.77
N LEU A 49 16.27 -8.84 -2.42
CA LEU A 49 14.98 -9.35 -2.88
C LEU A 49 14.09 -8.24 -3.44
N PHE A 50 13.35 -8.59 -4.48
CA PHE A 50 12.21 -7.81 -4.96
C PHE A 50 10.92 -8.56 -4.63
N LEU A 51 10.06 -7.95 -3.83
CA LEU A 51 8.82 -8.54 -3.34
C LEU A 51 7.61 -7.79 -3.89
N THR A 52 6.65 -8.51 -4.46
CA THR A 52 5.35 -7.95 -4.86
C THR A 52 4.20 -8.59 -4.08
N LEU A 53 3.26 -7.78 -3.61
CA LEU A 53 2.10 -8.25 -2.83
C LEU A 53 0.82 -7.68 -3.43
N SER A 54 -0.10 -8.56 -3.81
CA SER A 54 -1.42 -8.17 -4.32
C SER A 54 -2.50 -8.47 -3.31
N ALA A 55 -3.46 -7.56 -3.18
CA ALA A 55 -4.68 -7.87 -2.45
C ALA A 55 -5.49 -8.96 -3.20
N ALA A 56 -6.01 -9.90 -2.41
CA ALA A 56 -6.85 -11.02 -2.85
C ALA A 56 -8.09 -11.10 -1.96
N GLU A 57 -8.84 -10.00 -1.90
CA GLU A 57 -9.90 -9.75 -0.92
C GLU A 57 -10.98 -10.84 -0.92
N THR A 58 -11.33 -11.38 -2.09
CA THR A 58 -12.33 -12.46 -2.24
C THR A 58 -11.91 -13.79 -1.62
N LYS A 59 -10.62 -13.95 -1.27
CA LYS A 59 -10.04 -15.15 -0.66
C LYS A 59 -9.86 -15.02 0.85
N TRP A 60 -10.11 -13.86 1.44
CA TRP A 60 -9.96 -13.65 2.88
C TRP A 60 -11.30 -13.79 3.57
N SER A 61 -11.63 -15.01 4.01
CA SER A 61 -12.91 -15.29 4.68
C SER A 61 -13.13 -14.40 5.90
N GLU A 62 -12.08 -14.04 6.65
CA GLU A 62 -12.18 -13.14 7.79
C GLU A 62 -12.61 -11.72 7.35
N LEU A 63 -12.11 -11.24 6.21
CA LEU A 63 -12.54 -9.97 5.65
C LEU A 63 -14.02 -10.04 5.25
N ILE A 64 -14.47 -11.13 4.63
CA ILE A 64 -15.87 -11.31 4.23
C ILE A 64 -16.79 -11.35 5.45
N VAL A 65 -16.40 -12.01 6.55
CA VAL A 65 -17.12 -11.95 7.84
C VAL A 65 -17.25 -10.50 8.32
N ILE A 66 -16.15 -9.75 8.35
CA ILE A 66 -16.13 -8.34 8.79
C ILE A 66 -17.05 -7.49 7.92
N LEU A 67 -16.95 -7.59 6.60
CA LEU A 67 -17.76 -6.82 5.65
C LEU A 67 -19.25 -7.15 5.79
N THR A 68 -19.60 -8.43 5.96
CA THR A 68 -20.99 -8.87 6.16
C THR A 68 -21.55 -8.31 7.46
N GLN A 69 -20.75 -8.33 8.53
CA GLN A 69 -21.14 -7.75 9.81
C GLN A 69 -21.36 -6.22 9.71
N VAL A 70 -20.48 -5.50 9.02
CA VAL A 70 -20.55 -4.04 8.91
C VAL A 70 -21.70 -3.59 8.00
N LEU A 71 -21.87 -4.25 6.84
CA LEU A 71 -22.83 -3.82 5.81
C LEU A 71 -24.23 -4.39 6.00
N GLU A 72 -24.34 -5.61 6.55
CA GLU A 72 -25.61 -6.35 6.64
C GLU A 72 -26.05 -6.62 8.09
N ASN A 73 -25.23 -6.23 9.07
CA ASN A 73 -25.46 -6.47 10.49
C ASN A 73 -25.71 -7.97 10.80
N LYS A 74 -25.03 -8.86 10.07
CA LYS A 74 -25.13 -10.31 10.20
C LYS A 74 -23.77 -10.92 10.54
N VAL A 75 -23.72 -11.67 11.64
CA VAL A 75 -22.57 -12.50 12.00
C VAL A 75 -22.67 -13.81 11.21
N ILE A 76 -21.62 -14.14 10.46
CA ILE A 76 -21.48 -15.40 9.74
C ILE A 76 -20.21 -16.12 10.17
N THR A 77 -20.16 -17.43 9.98
CA THR A 77 -18.96 -18.23 10.25
C THR A 77 -17.94 -18.10 9.11
N LEU A 78 -16.69 -18.51 9.36
CA LEU A 78 -15.68 -18.56 8.31
C LEU A 78 -16.04 -19.53 7.18
N GLU A 79 -16.71 -20.64 7.50
CA GLU A 79 -17.17 -21.61 6.51
C GLU A 79 -18.28 -21.03 5.63
N GLU A 80 -19.23 -20.30 6.22
CA GLU A 80 -20.26 -19.59 5.46
C GLU A 80 -19.64 -18.50 4.55
N ALA A 81 -18.65 -17.77 5.06
CA ALA A 81 -17.91 -16.77 4.30
C ALA A 81 -17.10 -17.39 3.15
N GLU A 82 -16.48 -18.55 3.36
CA GLU A 82 -15.72 -19.26 2.33
C GLU A 82 -16.63 -19.77 1.21
N ASN A 83 -17.79 -20.34 1.57
CA ASN A 83 -18.78 -20.88 0.64
C ASN A 83 -19.70 -19.82 0.00
N MET A 84 -19.59 -18.54 0.41
CA MET A 84 -20.34 -17.44 -0.19
C MET A 84 -20.01 -17.28 -1.70
N SER A 85 -21.03 -16.96 -2.51
CA SER A 85 -20.85 -16.78 -3.94
C SER A 85 -19.87 -15.65 -4.27
N TYR A 86 -19.19 -15.77 -5.40
CA TYR A 86 -18.18 -14.80 -5.82
C TYR A 86 -18.79 -13.41 -6.01
N GLU A 87 -19.98 -13.34 -6.60
CA GLU A 87 -20.71 -12.10 -6.85
C GLU A 87 -21.01 -11.37 -5.55
N LYS A 88 -21.48 -12.11 -4.53
CA LYS A 88 -21.80 -11.54 -3.22
C LYS A 88 -20.55 -11.02 -2.52
N LYS A 89 -19.43 -11.75 -2.60
CA LYS A 89 -18.14 -11.27 -2.08
C LYS A 89 -17.71 -9.98 -2.78
N CYS A 90 -17.81 -9.94 -4.11
CA CYS A 90 -17.49 -8.73 -4.88
C CYS A 90 -18.37 -7.54 -4.50
N ASP A 91 -19.66 -7.76 -4.24
CA ASP A 91 -20.58 -6.70 -3.82
C ASP A 91 -20.21 -6.15 -2.44
N LEU A 92 -19.91 -7.02 -1.46
CA LEU A 92 -19.44 -6.61 -0.14
C LEU A 92 -18.15 -5.77 -0.24
N ILE A 93 -17.18 -6.22 -1.03
CA ILE A 93 -15.89 -5.52 -1.23
C ILE A 93 -16.10 -4.15 -1.88
N ARG A 94 -16.97 -4.07 -2.90
CA ARG A 94 -17.25 -2.82 -3.61
C ARG A 94 -17.97 -1.80 -2.72
N ASN A 95 -18.82 -2.27 -1.81
CA ASN A 95 -19.62 -1.41 -0.95
C ASN A 95 -18.84 -0.85 0.25
N ASP A 96 -17.72 -1.46 0.65
CA ASP A 96 -16.82 -0.92 1.67
C ASP A 96 -15.33 -1.10 1.31
N PRO A 97 -14.82 -0.33 0.35
CA PRO A 97 -13.41 -0.37 -0.04
C PRO A 97 -12.48 0.16 1.07
N VAL A 98 -12.99 0.98 1.99
CA VAL A 98 -12.18 1.54 3.09
C VAL A 98 -11.78 0.43 4.05
N THR A 99 -12.72 -0.42 4.45
CA THR A 99 -12.41 -1.58 5.30
C THR A 99 -11.47 -2.55 4.59
N CYS A 100 -11.65 -2.78 3.29
CA CYS A 100 -10.72 -3.60 2.48
C CYS A 100 -9.28 -3.08 2.54
N VAL A 101 -9.08 -1.77 2.34
CA VAL A 101 -7.75 -1.14 2.37
C VAL A 101 -7.14 -1.20 3.78
N ARG A 102 -7.93 -0.92 4.82
CA ARG A 102 -7.46 -1.02 6.22
C ARG A 102 -7.06 -2.44 6.59
N TYR A 103 -7.83 -3.43 6.15
CA TYR A 103 -7.53 -4.83 6.37
C TYR A 103 -6.25 -5.26 5.65
N PHE A 104 -6.06 -4.83 4.41
CA PHE A 104 -4.80 -5.06 3.68
C PHE A 104 -3.60 -4.42 4.39
N GLU A 105 -3.73 -3.16 4.83
CA GLU A 105 -2.68 -2.48 5.58
C GLU A 105 -2.32 -3.25 6.87
N HIS A 106 -3.33 -3.75 7.59
CA HIS A 106 -3.11 -4.57 8.77
C HIS A 106 -2.34 -5.86 8.45
N ARG A 107 -2.77 -6.61 7.41
CA ARG A 107 -2.05 -7.81 6.96
C ARG A 107 -0.60 -7.51 6.57
N LEU A 108 -0.37 -6.38 5.90
CA LEU A 108 0.97 -5.94 5.50
C LEU A 108 1.86 -5.63 6.71
N LYS A 109 1.32 -5.00 7.77
CA LYS A 109 2.04 -4.77 9.03
C LYS A 109 2.44 -6.09 9.68
N CYS A 110 1.52 -7.02 9.82
CA CYS A 110 1.82 -8.35 10.37
C CYS A 110 2.86 -9.10 9.54
N LEU A 111 2.79 -9.00 8.20
CA LEU A 111 3.81 -9.60 7.33
C LEU A 111 5.19 -9.02 7.62
N TRP A 112 5.31 -7.69 7.76
CA TRP A 112 6.60 -7.08 8.08
C TRP A 112 7.14 -7.49 9.45
N GLU A 113 6.27 -7.65 10.45
CA GLU A 113 6.65 -8.18 11.77
C GLU A 113 7.19 -9.61 11.65
N ILE A 114 6.53 -10.47 10.86
CA ILE A 114 6.98 -11.84 10.61
C ILE A 114 8.32 -11.87 9.87
N LEU A 115 8.48 -11.05 8.83
CA LEU A 115 9.70 -11.00 8.03
C LEU A 115 10.90 -10.45 8.81
N SER A 116 10.66 -9.59 9.80
CA SER A 116 11.70 -8.99 10.64
C SER A 116 11.93 -9.76 11.95
N ALA A 117 11.18 -10.84 12.20
CA ALA A 117 11.28 -11.60 13.45
C ALA A 117 12.60 -12.40 13.49
N PRO A 118 13.26 -12.52 14.65
CA PRO A 118 14.49 -13.32 14.80
C PRO A 118 14.34 -14.79 14.41
N CYS A 119 13.14 -15.34 14.63
CA CYS A 119 12.74 -16.70 14.23
C CYS A 119 11.81 -16.69 13.00
N GLY A 120 11.90 -15.64 12.18
CA GLY A 120 11.11 -15.48 10.97
C GLY A 120 11.62 -16.30 9.79
N PRO A 121 11.00 -16.16 8.60
CA PRO A 121 11.39 -16.87 7.38
C PRO A 121 12.83 -16.62 6.94
N PHE A 122 13.42 -15.49 7.34
CA PHE A 122 14.81 -15.12 7.05
C PHE A 122 15.74 -15.41 8.24
N GLN A 123 15.46 -16.43 9.05
CA GLN A 123 16.34 -16.79 10.18
C GLN A 123 17.81 -16.89 9.73
N GLY A 124 18.69 -16.16 10.42
CA GLY A 124 20.11 -16.04 10.08
C GLY A 124 20.46 -14.92 9.08
N TYR A 125 19.46 -14.24 8.52
CA TYR A 125 19.58 -13.11 7.60
C TYR A 125 18.60 -12.00 8.01
N GLU A 126 19.06 -11.06 8.83
CA GLU A 126 18.21 -9.98 9.34
C GLU A 126 17.80 -9.01 8.21
N LEU A 127 16.56 -8.51 8.27
CA LEU A 127 16.09 -7.48 7.35
C LEU A 127 16.58 -6.12 7.84
N GLU A 128 17.71 -5.65 7.29
CA GLU A 128 18.34 -4.38 7.69
C GLU A 128 17.57 -3.16 7.15
N ASP A 129 17.25 -3.17 5.86
CA ASP A 129 16.62 -2.05 5.16
C ASP A 129 15.47 -2.54 4.28
N LYS A 130 14.52 -1.64 3.99
CA LYS A 130 13.49 -1.88 2.98
C LYS A 130 12.98 -0.60 2.36
N TYR A 131 12.66 -0.66 1.08
CA TYR A 131 11.85 0.35 0.39
C TYR A 131 10.51 -0.23 0.00
N VAL A 132 9.41 0.49 0.25
CA VAL A 132 8.05 0.02 -0.04
C VAL A 132 7.29 1.08 -0.84
N ARG A 133 6.81 0.70 -2.02
CA ARG A 133 5.89 1.48 -2.85
C ARG A 133 4.50 0.84 -2.83
N VAL A 134 3.50 1.63 -2.49
CA VAL A 134 2.09 1.26 -2.61
C VAL A 134 1.54 1.88 -3.90
N GLU A 135 0.96 1.05 -4.76
CA GLU A 135 0.18 1.47 -5.91
C GLU A 135 -1.23 0.89 -5.81
N PHE A 136 -2.19 1.50 -6.50
CA PHE A 136 -3.55 0.98 -6.60
C PHE A 136 -3.78 0.47 -8.01
N GLN A 137 -4.16 -0.80 -8.13
CA GLN A 137 -4.49 -1.42 -9.41
C GLN A 137 -5.79 -0.82 -9.97
N VAL A 138 -6.07 -1.06 -11.25
CA VAL A 138 -7.26 -0.56 -11.97
C VAL A 138 -8.57 -0.83 -11.23
N ARG A 139 -8.62 -1.91 -10.43
CA ARG A 139 -9.78 -2.29 -9.59
C ARG A 139 -9.88 -1.55 -8.24
N GLY A 140 -8.98 -0.61 -7.95
CA GLY A 140 -8.94 0.12 -6.68
C GLY A 140 -8.33 -0.67 -5.52
N SER A 141 -7.79 -1.86 -5.77
CA SER A 141 -7.11 -2.68 -4.75
C SER A 141 -5.63 -2.26 -4.61
N PRO A 142 -5.09 -2.24 -3.38
CA PRO A 142 -3.69 -1.96 -3.15
C PRO A 142 -2.80 -3.09 -3.68
N HIS A 143 -1.64 -2.69 -4.18
CA HIS A 143 -0.57 -3.56 -4.64
C HIS A 143 0.77 -2.97 -4.20
N ILE A 144 1.64 -3.83 -3.68
CA ILE A 144 2.91 -3.43 -3.08
C ILE A 144 4.04 -3.89 -3.98
N HIS A 145 5.01 -3.00 -4.17
CA HIS A 145 6.34 -3.31 -4.67
C HIS A 145 7.33 -2.96 -3.57
N ALA A 146 8.14 -3.92 -3.14
CA ALA A 146 9.14 -3.73 -2.11
C ALA A 146 10.52 -4.21 -2.56
N LEU A 147 11.54 -3.48 -2.14
CA LEU A 147 12.95 -3.86 -2.23
C LEU A 147 13.43 -4.15 -0.82
N LEU A 148 13.97 -5.34 -0.61
CA LEU A 148 14.55 -5.82 0.65
C LEU A 148 16.05 -6.06 0.45
#